data_AF-A0A937PWT4-F1
#
_entry.id   AF-A0A937PWT4-F1
#
_cell.length_a   1.000
_cell.length_b   1.000
_cell.length_c   1.000
_cell.angle_alpha   90.00
_cell.angle_beta   90.00
_cell.angle_gamma   90.00
#
_symmetry.space_group_name_H-M   'P 1'
#
loop_
_entity.id
_entity.type
_entity.pdbx_description
1 polymer ?
#
loop_
_entity_poly.entity_id
_entity_poly.type
_entity_poly.pdbx_seq_one_letter_code
_entity_poly.pdbx_strand_id
1 'polypeptide(L)'
;ITRPGDIDVFRFAGRAGDEVVAEVYGRQLNSPLDSLLRLTDASGKVLEWNDDHVLKESHLHKDILGLITHHADSYLLAELPKDGTYYVHLADSQHHGGEAYGYRLRIAVAEGDFALRVTPSGLRVGAGAIVPVCVHALRKDGFDGEIEVVLKGRSAGFKLNGGRIPAGRDRIQMTLTAPPKAPARPVALQLEGRARIGGEVISRPAVSADDVMQAYLYRHLVPTQKLLVSVKKAKWPAPPVALGGGDLVRIPAGGTARVLMKTRITATLKQMHLQLNEPPDGVSLHDVTVVPEGLAFRLKVDEDAMPSGFEDNLIVEAFREYTPKQQEGKPAPQKRRYSMGVLPAIPIEIVQQ
;
A
#
# COMPACT_ATOMS: atom_id res chain seq x y z
N ILE A 1 -20.36 28.33 0.94
CA ILE A 1 -20.77 28.93 2.22
C ILE A 1 -20.52 30.44 2.15
N THR A 2 -21.55 31.22 1.82
CA THR A 2 -21.37 32.61 1.41
C THR A 2 -21.25 33.58 2.59
N ARG A 3 -21.77 33.22 3.77
CA ARG A 3 -21.73 34.04 4.99
C ARG A 3 -21.69 33.18 6.25
N PRO A 4 -21.32 33.73 7.42
CA PRO A 4 -21.37 32.99 8.67
C PRO A 4 -22.76 32.39 8.97
N GLY A 5 -22.78 31.16 9.46
CA GLY A 5 -23.98 30.38 9.77
C GLY A 5 -24.78 29.89 8.56
N ASP A 6 -24.29 30.12 7.34
CA ASP A 6 -24.94 29.69 6.11
C ASP A 6 -24.88 28.17 5.93
N ILE A 7 -25.94 27.60 5.35
CA ILE A 7 -26.05 26.18 5.07
C ILE A 7 -26.53 26.03 3.63
N ASP A 8 -25.68 25.44 2.80
CA ASP A 8 -26.04 25.08 1.43
C ASP A 8 -26.76 23.73 1.46
N VAL A 9 -27.94 23.63 0.83
CA VAL A 9 -28.77 22.41 0.84
C VAL A 9 -29.00 21.90 -0.57
N PHE A 10 -28.61 20.66 -0.81
CA PHE A 10 -28.67 19.99 -2.10
C PHE A 10 -29.70 18.86 -2.05
N ARG A 11 -30.71 18.94 -2.93
CA ARG A 11 -31.77 17.93 -3.02
C ARG A 11 -31.46 16.93 -4.13
N PHE A 12 -31.67 15.65 -3.87
CA PHE A 12 -31.62 14.59 -4.87
C PHE A 12 -32.70 13.52 -4.62
N ALA A 13 -32.97 12.69 -5.62
CA ALA A 13 -33.82 11.51 -5.49
C ALA A 13 -32.95 10.26 -5.41
N GLY A 14 -33.31 9.31 -4.57
CA GLY A 14 -32.59 8.04 -4.41
C GLY A 14 -33.53 6.87 -4.18
N ARG A 15 -33.02 5.64 -4.38
CA ARG A 15 -33.78 4.40 -4.23
C ARG A 15 -33.34 3.64 -2.99
N ALA A 16 -34.23 2.79 -2.48
CA ALA A 16 -33.93 1.88 -1.39
C ALA A 16 -32.73 0.99 -1.77
N GLY A 17 -31.73 0.92 -0.89
CA GLY A 17 -30.52 0.12 -1.08
C GLY A 17 -29.42 0.78 -1.92
N ASP A 18 -29.65 1.97 -2.50
CA ASP A 18 -28.56 2.74 -3.11
C ASP A 18 -27.59 3.18 -2.00
N GLU A 19 -26.29 2.94 -2.19
CA GLU A 19 -25.25 3.58 -1.39
C GLU A 19 -24.93 4.94 -2.00
N VAL A 20 -25.09 6.02 -1.23
CA VAL A 20 -24.81 7.38 -1.67
C VAL A 20 -23.52 7.89 -1.03
N VAL A 21 -22.68 8.48 -1.87
CA VAL A 21 -21.49 9.23 -1.47
C VAL A 21 -21.79 10.71 -1.49
N ALA A 22 -21.39 11.43 -0.43
CA ALA A 22 -21.16 12.86 -0.51
C ALA A 22 -19.75 13.21 -0.04
N GLU A 23 -18.97 13.88 -0.89
CA GLU A 23 -17.55 14.18 -0.66
C GLU A 23 -17.30 15.67 -0.92
N VAL A 24 -16.68 16.34 0.05
CA VAL A 24 -16.31 17.75 -0.05
C VAL A 24 -14.84 17.87 -0.44
N TYR A 25 -14.56 18.85 -1.30
CA TYR A 25 -13.22 19.31 -1.63
C TYR A 25 -13.15 20.79 -1.25
N GLY A 26 -12.74 21.08 -0.02
CA GLY A 26 -12.59 22.43 0.52
C GLY A 26 -11.13 22.73 0.81
N ARG A 27 -10.57 22.10 1.85
CA ARG A 27 -9.15 22.20 2.23
C ARG A 27 -8.23 21.81 1.08
N GLN A 28 -8.61 20.81 0.27
CA GLN A 28 -7.85 20.43 -0.95
C GLN A 28 -7.74 21.58 -1.97
N LEU A 29 -8.69 22.51 -1.96
CA LEU A 29 -8.73 23.70 -2.80
C LEU A 29 -8.15 24.94 -2.09
N ASN A 30 -7.48 24.77 -0.95
CA ASN A 30 -7.02 25.83 -0.04
C ASN A 30 -8.14 26.72 0.52
N SER A 31 -9.36 26.18 0.60
CA SER A 31 -10.46 26.84 1.32
C SER A 31 -10.22 26.79 2.83
N PRO A 32 -10.59 27.82 3.60
CA PRO A 32 -10.59 27.77 5.06
C PRO A 32 -11.77 26.95 5.62
N LEU A 33 -12.68 26.46 4.77
CA LEU A 33 -13.84 25.67 5.17
C LEU A 33 -13.43 24.48 6.03
N ASP A 34 -14.05 24.36 7.19
CA ASP A 34 -14.07 23.18 8.04
C ASP A 34 -15.44 22.53 7.84
N SER A 35 -15.52 21.65 6.85
CA SER A 35 -16.82 21.23 6.32
C SER A 35 -17.59 20.36 7.30
N LEU A 36 -18.91 20.45 7.26
CA LEU A 36 -19.84 19.57 7.96
C LEU A 36 -20.92 19.13 6.97
N LEU A 37 -20.97 17.84 6.66
CA LEU A 37 -22.03 17.22 5.87
C LEU A 37 -23.10 16.57 6.76
N ARG A 38 -24.37 16.75 6.39
CA ARG A 38 -25.49 15.95 6.91
C ARG A 38 -26.36 15.45 5.78
N LEU A 39 -26.61 14.14 5.73
CA LEU A 39 -27.60 13.54 4.86
C LEU A 39 -28.92 13.38 5.62
N THR A 40 -30.03 13.86 5.04
CA THR A 40 -31.36 13.78 5.64
C THR A 40 -32.40 13.23 4.67
N ASP A 41 -33.44 12.59 5.19
CA ASP A 41 -34.65 12.26 4.42
C ASP A 41 -35.63 13.45 4.33
N ALA A 42 -36.71 13.30 3.58
CA ALA A 42 -37.73 14.34 3.40
C ALA A 42 -38.45 14.79 4.69
N SER A 43 -38.37 14.03 5.78
CA SER A 43 -38.91 14.44 7.09
C SER A 43 -37.91 15.27 7.90
N GLY A 44 -36.68 15.42 7.41
CA GLY A 44 -35.57 16.05 8.13
C GLY A 44 -34.84 15.08 9.07
N LYS A 45 -35.15 13.78 9.03
CA LYS A 45 -34.41 12.78 9.80
C LYS A 45 -32.98 12.68 9.25
N VAL A 46 -31.98 12.90 10.10
CA VAL A 46 -30.57 12.67 9.77
C VAL A 46 -30.31 11.18 9.62
N LEU A 47 -29.74 10.80 8.49
CA LEU A 47 -29.36 9.43 8.16
C LEU A 47 -27.87 9.21 8.43
N GLU A 48 -27.04 10.19 8.07
CA GLU A 48 -25.60 10.17 8.29
C GLU A 48 -25.05 11.61 8.37
N TRP A 49 -23.93 11.80 9.06
CA TRP A 49 -23.21 13.07 9.08
C TRP A 49 -21.71 12.89 9.33
N ASN A 50 -20.89 13.80 8.81
CA ASN A 50 -19.45 13.79 9.00
C ASN A 50 -18.91 15.22 8.90
N ASP A 51 -17.99 15.59 9.79
CA ASP A 51 -17.19 16.82 9.72
C ASP A 51 -15.79 16.53 9.21
N ASP A 52 -15.09 15.57 9.81
CA ASP A 52 -13.74 15.18 9.42
C ASP A 52 -13.65 13.75 8.90
N HIS A 53 -13.24 13.57 7.64
CA HIS A 53 -12.88 12.26 7.13
C HIS A 53 -11.39 11.98 7.32
N VAL A 54 -11.08 10.82 7.92
CA VAL A 54 -9.70 10.39 8.18
C VAL A 54 -9.51 8.93 7.78
N LEU A 55 -8.64 8.69 6.79
CA LEU A 55 -8.15 7.36 6.42
C LEU A 55 -6.77 7.11 7.03
N LYS A 56 -6.72 6.30 8.09
CA LYS A 56 -5.47 5.95 8.78
C LYS A 56 -5.27 4.44 8.95
N GLU A 57 -4.02 4.02 8.87
CA GLU A 57 -3.56 2.70 9.32
C GLU A 57 -2.62 2.89 10.52
N SER A 58 -3.05 2.48 11.71
CA SER A 58 -2.34 2.79 12.96
C SER A 58 -2.07 4.31 13.08
N HIS A 59 -0.80 4.73 12.95
CA HIS A 59 -0.37 6.13 13.00
C HIS A 59 -0.11 6.77 11.63
N LEU A 60 -0.31 6.03 10.53
CA LEU A 60 -0.09 6.50 9.16
C LEU A 60 -1.40 7.02 8.56
N HIS A 61 -1.46 8.32 8.30
CA HIS A 61 -2.53 8.95 7.53
C HIS A 61 -2.29 8.76 6.03
N LYS A 62 -3.27 8.22 5.30
CA LYS A 62 -3.15 7.85 3.88
C LYS A 62 -3.75 8.89 2.94
N ASP A 63 -4.77 9.59 3.40
CA ASP A 63 -5.59 10.57 2.67
C ASP A 63 -5.05 12.01 2.72
N ILE A 64 -4.07 12.29 3.58
CA ILE A 64 -3.45 13.61 3.66
C ILE A 64 -2.81 13.98 2.32
N LEU A 65 -3.18 15.16 1.83
CA LEU A 65 -2.75 15.66 0.52
C LEU A 65 -1.45 16.43 0.62
N GLY A 66 -0.34 15.71 0.47
CA GLY A 66 0.99 16.30 0.47
C GLY A 66 1.28 16.97 1.81
N LEU A 67 1.49 18.28 1.79
CA LEU A 67 1.87 19.06 2.97
C LEU A 67 0.66 19.73 3.67
N ILE A 68 -0.57 19.45 3.24
CA ILE A 68 -1.79 19.98 3.85
C ILE A 68 -2.14 19.13 5.08
N THR A 69 -1.48 19.43 6.20
CA THR A 69 -1.56 18.64 7.44
C THR A 69 -2.77 18.96 8.33
N HIS A 70 -3.64 19.84 7.88
CA HIS A 70 -4.88 20.23 8.55
C HIS A 70 -6.07 19.89 7.64
N HIS A 71 -6.04 18.70 7.05
CA HIS A 71 -7.13 18.18 6.23
C HIS A 71 -8.36 17.98 7.12
N ALA A 72 -9.49 18.56 6.70
CA ALA A 72 -10.76 18.64 7.45
C ALA A 72 -11.95 18.63 6.45
N ASP A 73 -11.78 17.91 5.34
CA ASP A 73 -12.84 17.77 4.35
C ASP A 73 -13.70 16.55 4.69
N SER A 74 -15.03 16.74 4.65
CA SER A 74 -15.98 15.71 5.03
C SER A 74 -16.25 14.72 3.89
N TYR A 75 -16.51 13.48 4.27
CA TYR A 75 -16.97 12.41 3.39
C TYR A 75 -18.01 11.55 4.12
N LEU A 76 -19.09 11.19 3.42
CA LEU A 76 -20.05 10.19 3.86
C LEU A 76 -20.30 9.15 2.78
N LEU A 77 -20.57 7.92 3.23
CA LEU A 77 -21.10 6.82 2.45
C LEU A 77 -22.28 6.25 3.25
N ALA A 78 -23.48 6.29 2.69
CA ALA A 78 -24.69 5.87 3.42
C ALA A 78 -25.67 5.13 2.51
N GLU A 79 -26.18 4.00 2.99
CA GLU A 79 -27.26 3.27 2.33
C GLU A 79 -28.60 3.98 2.55
N LEU A 80 -29.36 4.19 1.48
CA LEU A 80 -30.68 4.81 1.54
C LEU A 80 -31.76 3.79 1.94
N PRO A 81 -32.58 4.07 2.97
CA PRO A 81 -33.51 3.08 3.50
C PRO A 81 -34.79 2.89 2.68
N LYS A 82 -35.12 3.83 1.78
CA LYS A 82 -36.37 3.81 1.00
C LYS A 82 -36.23 4.64 -0.28
N ASP A 83 -37.13 4.44 -1.21
CA ASP A 83 -37.28 5.36 -2.34
C ASP A 83 -37.75 6.73 -1.82
N GLY A 84 -37.16 7.81 -2.32
CA GLY A 84 -37.63 9.14 -1.97
C GLY A 84 -36.67 10.28 -2.26
N THR A 85 -37.04 11.44 -1.73
CA THR A 85 -36.24 12.67 -1.78
C THR A 85 -35.34 12.76 -0.55
N TYR A 86 -34.08 13.07 -0.79
CA TYR A 86 -33.04 13.23 0.22
C TYR A 86 -32.35 14.59 0.06
N TYR A 87 -31.70 15.03 1.13
CA TYR A 87 -31.02 16.32 1.18
C TYR A 87 -29.64 16.17 1.81
N VAL A 88 -28.62 16.69 1.11
CA VAL A 88 -27.27 16.90 1.67
C VAL A 88 -27.18 18.35 2.11
N HIS A 89 -26.93 18.56 3.39
CA HIS A 89 -26.66 19.87 3.97
C HIS A 89 -25.16 20.01 4.14
N LEU A 90 -24.60 21.12 3.67
CA LEU A 90 -23.20 21.46 3.82
C LEU A 90 -23.09 22.79 4.56
N ALA A 91 -22.35 22.78 5.66
CA ALA A 91 -22.06 23.94 6.49
C ALA A 91 -20.58 23.99 6.85
N ASP A 92 -20.16 25.09 7.47
CA ASP A 92 -18.92 25.16 8.24
C ASP A 92 -19.20 24.74 9.69
N SER A 93 -18.37 23.85 10.26
CA SER A 93 -18.54 23.27 11.60
C SER A 93 -18.45 24.33 12.71
N GLN A 94 -17.77 25.44 12.45
CA GLN A 94 -17.60 26.57 13.36
C GLN A 94 -18.50 27.76 13.01
N HIS A 95 -19.43 27.57 12.06
CA HIS A 95 -20.35 28.59 11.56
C HIS A 95 -19.68 29.79 10.89
N HIS A 96 -18.45 29.63 10.40
CA HIS A 96 -17.83 30.64 9.57
C HIS A 96 -18.39 30.63 8.14
N GLY A 97 -17.97 31.59 7.33
CA GLY A 97 -18.36 31.71 5.92
C GLY A 97 -17.84 33.00 5.31
N GLY A 98 -17.87 33.08 3.98
CA GLY A 98 -17.38 34.24 3.23
C GLY A 98 -16.84 33.86 1.86
N GLU A 99 -16.33 34.85 1.13
CA GLU A 99 -15.86 34.69 -0.26
C GLU A 99 -14.79 33.58 -0.42
N ALA A 100 -13.94 33.39 0.58
CA ALA A 100 -12.89 32.36 0.57
C ALA A 100 -13.41 30.93 0.83
N TYR A 101 -14.63 30.76 1.38
CA TYR A 101 -15.21 29.46 1.77
C TYR A 101 -15.86 28.73 0.58
N GLY A 102 -15.14 28.71 -0.54
CA GLY A 102 -15.48 27.95 -1.72
C GLY A 102 -15.22 26.46 -1.51
N TYR A 103 -16.00 25.62 -2.16
CA TYR A 103 -15.84 24.17 -2.13
C TYR A 103 -16.30 23.56 -3.45
N ARG A 104 -15.94 22.29 -3.68
CA ARG A 104 -16.64 21.43 -4.63
C ARG A 104 -17.28 20.28 -3.86
N LEU A 105 -18.56 20.02 -4.13
CA LEU A 105 -19.32 18.91 -3.56
C LEU A 105 -19.56 17.86 -4.65
N ARG A 106 -19.24 16.60 -4.37
CA ARG A 106 -19.66 15.45 -5.17
C ARG A 106 -20.79 14.76 -4.43
N ILE A 107 -21.93 14.54 -5.09
CA ILE A 107 -23.01 13.67 -4.63
C ILE A 107 -23.22 12.62 -5.72
N ALA A 108 -23.07 11.34 -5.41
CA ALA A 108 -23.15 10.26 -6.38
C ALA A 108 -23.65 8.97 -5.72
N VAL A 109 -24.15 8.04 -6.53
CA VAL A 109 -24.22 6.63 -6.10
C VAL A 109 -22.79 6.10 -6.01
N ALA A 110 -22.50 5.26 -5.03
CA ALA A 110 -21.20 4.64 -4.86
C ALA A 110 -20.91 3.72 -6.04
N GLU A 111 -19.93 4.10 -6.86
CA GLU A 111 -19.52 3.31 -8.03
C GLU A 111 -18.26 2.50 -7.79
N GLY A 112 -17.63 2.64 -6.62
CA GLY A 112 -16.34 2.06 -6.29
C GLY A 112 -15.17 2.72 -7.04
N ASP A 113 -14.10 3.04 -6.32
CA ASP A 113 -12.84 3.47 -6.94
C ASP A 113 -11.67 3.21 -5.99
N PHE A 114 -10.46 3.50 -6.42
CA PHE A 114 -9.29 3.50 -5.57
C PHE A 114 -8.23 4.51 -6.04
N ALA A 115 -7.38 4.91 -5.13
CA ALA A 115 -6.11 5.55 -5.44
C ALA A 115 -4.95 4.74 -4.86
N LEU A 116 -3.79 4.81 -5.50
CA LEU A 116 -2.60 4.09 -5.06
C LEU A 116 -1.48 5.06 -4.68
N ARG A 117 -0.71 4.68 -3.65
CA ARG A 117 0.56 5.32 -3.28
C ARG A 117 1.66 4.26 -3.23
N VAL A 118 2.84 4.55 -3.77
CA VAL A 118 4.00 3.65 -3.66
C VAL A 118 5.13 4.31 -2.87
N THR A 119 5.62 3.63 -1.83
CA THR A 119 6.73 4.10 -0.99
C THR A 119 7.90 3.10 -0.99
N PRO A 120 9.15 3.57 -0.88
CA PRO A 120 9.57 4.97 -0.96
C PRO A 120 9.55 5.50 -2.41
N SER A 121 9.65 6.82 -2.57
CA SER A 121 9.61 7.47 -3.87
C SER A 121 10.93 7.41 -4.65
N GLY A 122 12.03 7.08 -3.96
CA GLY A 122 13.37 7.00 -4.52
C GLY A 122 14.09 5.74 -4.07
N LEU A 123 14.62 4.98 -5.04
CA LEU A 123 15.28 3.70 -4.78
C LEU A 123 16.73 3.69 -5.28
N ARG A 124 17.61 3.09 -4.49
CA ARG A 124 18.96 2.71 -4.89
C ARG A 124 19.11 1.21 -4.76
N VAL A 125 19.43 0.55 -5.87
CA VAL A 125 19.48 -0.91 -5.93
C VAL A 125 20.73 -1.37 -6.68
N GLY A 126 21.33 -2.48 -6.27
CA GLY A 126 22.44 -3.09 -7.00
C GLY A 126 21.99 -3.70 -8.33
N ALA A 127 22.87 -3.77 -9.32
CA ALA A 127 22.57 -4.50 -10.56
C ALA A 127 22.15 -5.95 -10.28
N GLY A 128 20.99 -6.37 -10.78
CA GLY A 128 20.39 -7.68 -10.52
C GLY A 128 19.76 -7.86 -9.13
N ALA A 129 19.96 -6.92 -8.20
CA ALA A 129 19.46 -7.03 -6.83
C ALA A 129 17.96 -6.72 -6.75
N ILE A 130 17.37 -7.06 -5.61
CA ILE A 130 15.93 -6.90 -5.33
C ILE A 130 15.78 -5.94 -4.15
N VAL A 131 14.79 -5.05 -4.24
CA VAL A 131 14.46 -4.07 -3.19
C VAL A 131 12.95 -4.09 -2.92
N PRO A 132 12.50 -4.00 -1.65
CA PRO A 132 11.08 -3.92 -1.35
C PRO A 132 10.50 -2.54 -1.72
N VAL A 133 9.22 -2.53 -2.05
CA VAL A 133 8.38 -1.33 -2.20
C VAL A 133 7.01 -1.62 -1.59
N CYS A 134 6.44 -0.66 -0.87
CA CYS A 134 5.10 -0.80 -0.31
C CYS A 134 4.10 -0.06 -1.22
N VAL A 135 3.01 -0.72 -1.58
CA VAL A 135 1.90 -0.08 -2.30
C VAL A 135 0.71 0.02 -1.36
N HIS A 136 0.22 1.23 -1.12
CA HIS A 136 -0.94 1.55 -0.29
C HIS A 136 -2.16 1.76 -1.20
N ALA A 137 -3.27 1.12 -0.85
CA ALA A 137 -4.57 1.34 -1.44
C ALA A 137 -5.40 2.31 -0.58
N LEU A 138 -5.86 3.37 -1.22
CA LEU A 138 -6.89 4.27 -0.70
C LEU A 138 -8.18 3.86 -1.41
N ARG A 139 -8.92 2.95 -0.79
CA ARG A 139 -10.20 2.46 -1.27
C ARG A 139 -11.25 3.58 -1.18
N LYS A 140 -12.09 3.70 -2.19
CA LYS A 140 -13.11 4.76 -2.29
C LYS A 140 -14.46 4.16 -2.64
N ASP A 141 -15.52 4.83 -2.20
CA ASP A 141 -16.90 4.55 -2.58
C ASP A 141 -17.27 3.06 -2.41
N GLY A 142 -16.88 2.47 -1.28
CA GLY A 142 -17.18 1.07 -0.92
C GLY A 142 -16.35 0.00 -1.64
N PHE A 143 -15.41 0.37 -2.52
CA PHE A 143 -14.62 -0.62 -3.26
C PHE A 143 -13.64 -1.40 -2.38
N ASP A 144 -13.92 -2.69 -2.17
CA ASP A 144 -13.05 -3.59 -1.41
C ASP A 144 -12.39 -4.70 -2.23
N GLY A 145 -12.51 -4.66 -3.56
CA GLY A 145 -12.01 -5.70 -4.45
C GLY A 145 -10.47 -5.78 -4.57
N GLU A 146 -10.02 -6.82 -5.25
CA GLU A 146 -8.60 -7.02 -5.59
C GLU A 146 -8.09 -5.94 -6.57
N ILE A 147 -6.82 -5.54 -6.41
CA ILE A 147 -6.12 -4.62 -7.31
C ILE A 147 -4.83 -5.28 -7.82
N GLU A 148 -4.75 -5.56 -9.12
CA GLU A 148 -3.50 -5.94 -9.79
C GLU A 148 -2.58 -4.72 -9.92
N VAL A 149 -1.29 -4.84 -9.61
CA VAL A 149 -0.30 -3.77 -9.76
C VAL A 149 0.76 -4.19 -10.75
N VAL A 150 0.96 -3.38 -11.79
CA VAL A 150 1.89 -3.67 -12.88
C VAL A 150 2.88 -2.53 -13.12
N LEU A 151 4.03 -2.85 -13.71
CA LEU A 151 4.92 -1.84 -14.28
C LEU A 151 4.32 -1.34 -15.61
N LYS A 152 4.05 -0.04 -15.69
CA LYS A 152 3.52 0.62 -16.89
C LYS A 152 4.65 1.12 -17.79
N GLY A 153 4.49 0.91 -19.10
CA GLY A 153 5.41 1.44 -20.10
C GLY A 153 6.77 0.75 -20.11
N ARG A 154 7.84 1.51 -20.40
CA ARG A 154 9.19 0.95 -20.54
C ARG A 154 9.80 0.70 -19.16
N SER A 155 9.77 -0.55 -18.71
CA SER A 155 10.35 -0.96 -17.43
C SER A 155 11.87 -0.95 -17.38
N ALA A 156 12.59 -0.70 -18.48
CA ALA A 156 14.06 -0.74 -18.56
C ALA A 156 14.71 -2.03 -17.98
N GLY A 157 13.98 -3.15 -18.03
CA GLY A 157 14.43 -4.45 -17.51
C GLY A 157 14.20 -4.65 -16.01
N PHE A 158 13.50 -3.73 -15.34
CA PHE A 158 12.97 -3.96 -14.00
C PHE A 158 11.80 -4.94 -14.04
N LYS A 159 11.66 -5.74 -12.98
CA LYS A 159 10.55 -6.67 -12.77
C LYS A 159 9.92 -6.43 -11.41
N LEU A 160 8.59 -6.30 -11.36
CA LEU A 160 7.82 -6.28 -10.12
C LEU A 160 7.41 -7.72 -9.78
N ASN A 161 7.54 -8.12 -8.52
CA ASN A 161 7.05 -9.40 -8.01
C ASN A 161 6.05 -9.16 -6.87
N GLY A 162 5.02 -10.01 -6.78
CA GLY A 162 3.93 -9.86 -5.83
C GLY A 162 2.95 -8.73 -6.20
N GLY A 163 2.76 -8.46 -7.49
CA GLY A 163 1.96 -7.34 -8.02
C GLY A 163 0.44 -7.50 -7.86
N ARG A 164 -0.06 -7.81 -6.66
CA ARG A 164 -1.48 -7.99 -6.36
C ARG A 164 -1.78 -7.50 -4.95
N ILE A 165 -2.76 -6.64 -4.77
CA ILE A 165 -3.30 -6.25 -3.46
C ILE A 165 -4.63 -7.00 -3.31
N PRO A 166 -4.73 -8.00 -2.42
CA PRO A 166 -5.97 -8.75 -2.21
C PRO A 166 -7.15 -7.87 -1.79
N ALA A 167 -8.36 -8.38 -1.96
CA ALA A 167 -9.56 -7.76 -1.40
C ALA A 167 -9.44 -7.54 0.12
N GLY A 168 -9.99 -6.45 0.66
CA GLY A 168 -9.86 -6.13 2.09
C GLY A 168 -8.50 -5.55 2.51
N ARG A 169 -7.46 -5.68 1.68
CA ARG A 169 -6.11 -5.21 2.03
C ARG A 169 -5.88 -3.77 1.58
N ASP A 170 -5.39 -2.97 2.51
CA ASP A 170 -5.15 -1.55 2.33
C ASP A 170 -3.69 -1.20 1.99
N ARG A 171 -2.80 -2.19 2.08
CA ARG A 171 -1.42 -2.11 1.60
C ARG A 171 -0.85 -3.48 1.33
N ILE A 172 0.23 -3.53 0.57
CA ILE A 172 1.03 -4.75 0.40
C ILE A 172 2.50 -4.43 0.14
N GLN A 173 3.40 -5.25 0.69
CA GLN A 173 4.82 -5.22 0.35
C GLN A 173 5.05 -5.99 -0.96
N MET A 174 5.63 -5.33 -1.95
CA MET A 174 6.06 -5.93 -3.22
C MET A 174 7.58 -5.86 -3.32
N THR A 175 8.14 -6.46 -4.36
CA THR A 175 9.58 -6.33 -4.62
C THR A 175 9.88 -5.96 -6.06
N LEU A 176 10.87 -5.09 -6.23
CA LEU A 176 11.37 -4.66 -7.52
C LEU A 176 12.76 -5.28 -7.76
N THR A 177 12.86 -6.16 -8.76
CA THR A 177 14.12 -6.71 -9.24
C THR A 177 14.74 -5.76 -10.27
N ALA A 178 15.99 -5.35 -10.04
CA ALA A 178 16.74 -4.49 -10.95
C ALA A 178 17.33 -5.28 -12.13
N PRO A 179 17.52 -4.65 -13.31
CA PRO A 179 18.23 -5.28 -14.41
C PRO A 179 19.68 -5.62 -14.03
N PRO A 180 20.25 -6.72 -14.56
CA PRO A 180 21.65 -7.10 -14.30
C PRO A 180 22.65 -6.13 -14.96
N LYS A 181 22.21 -5.36 -15.95
CA LYS A 181 22.97 -4.29 -16.57
C LYS A 181 22.38 -2.95 -16.12
N ALA A 182 23.14 -2.21 -15.31
CA ALA A 182 22.72 -0.90 -14.83
C ALA A 182 22.51 0.07 -16.01
N PRO A 183 21.35 0.75 -16.10
CA PRO A 183 21.14 1.86 -17.02
C PRO A 183 22.15 3.00 -16.79
N ALA A 184 22.38 3.82 -17.82
CA ALA A 184 23.34 4.92 -17.75
C ALA A 184 22.88 6.07 -16.82
N ARG A 185 21.57 6.22 -16.61
CA ARG A 185 20.94 7.25 -15.78
C ARG A 185 19.86 6.61 -14.90
N PRO A 186 19.45 7.27 -13.80
CA PRO A 186 18.26 6.87 -13.06
C PRO A 186 17.05 6.73 -13.98
N VAL A 187 16.19 5.74 -13.69
CA VAL A 187 14.98 5.44 -14.46
C VAL A 187 13.77 5.92 -13.67
N ALA A 188 12.89 6.67 -14.32
CA ALA A 188 11.58 7.00 -13.76
C ALA A 188 10.61 5.85 -14.08
N LEU A 189 10.27 5.05 -13.07
CA LEU A 189 9.31 3.96 -13.21
C LEU A 189 7.89 4.48 -13.02
N GLN A 190 6.93 3.81 -13.66
CA GLN A 190 5.51 4.04 -13.47
C GLN A 190 4.87 2.71 -13.09
N LEU A 191 4.06 2.74 -12.02
CA LEU A 191 3.23 1.62 -11.62
C LEU A 191 1.77 1.97 -11.89
N GLU A 192 0.96 0.98 -12.22
CA GLU A 192 -0.47 1.12 -12.48
C GLU A 192 -1.23 0.03 -11.73
N GLY A 193 -2.27 0.43 -11.01
CA GLY A 193 -3.25 -0.46 -10.42
C GLY A 193 -4.40 -0.71 -11.39
N ARG A 194 -4.89 -1.95 -11.45
CA ARG A 194 -6.02 -2.38 -12.27
C ARG A 194 -6.98 -3.18 -11.42
N ALA A 195 -8.26 -2.85 -11.48
CA ALA A 195 -9.30 -3.59 -10.78
C ALA A 195 -10.55 -3.68 -11.64
N ARG A 196 -11.35 -4.72 -11.40
CA ARG A 196 -12.68 -4.84 -12.00
C ARG A 196 -13.71 -4.19 -11.07
N ILE A 197 -14.41 -3.18 -11.57
CA ILE A 197 -15.45 -2.43 -10.86
C ILE A 197 -16.66 -2.29 -11.80
N GLY A 198 -17.86 -2.61 -11.32
CA GLY A 198 -19.07 -2.53 -12.17
C GLY A 198 -19.02 -3.40 -13.44
N GLY A 199 -18.20 -4.47 -13.45
CA GLY A 199 -17.97 -5.31 -14.63
C GLY A 199 -16.88 -4.81 -15.59
N GLU A 200 -16.43 -3.57 -15.46
CA GLU A 200 -15.36 -2.98 -16.28
C GLU A 200 -14.01 -3.03 -15.58
N VAL A 201 -12.91 -3.06 -16.35
CA VAL A 201 -11.56 -2.94 -15.79
C VAL A 201 -11.15 -1.48 -15.81
N ILE A 202 -11.00 -0.88 -14.63
CA ILE A 202 -10.46 0.47 -14.49
C ILE A 202 -8.96 0.41 -14.21
N SER A 203 -8.25 1.49 -14.57
CA SER A 203 -6.82 1.65 -14.29
C SER A 203 -6.56 2.96 -13.55
N ARG A 204 -5.67 2.93 -12.57
CA ARG A 204 -5.25 4.09 -11.77
C ARG A 204 -3.73 4.12 -11.63
N PRO A 205 -3.06 5.26 -11.82
CA PRO A 205 -1.63 5.36 -11.58
C PRO A 205 -1.32 5.15 -10.09
N ALA A 206 -0.25 4.42 -9.79
CA ALA A 206 0.33 4.40 -8.46
C ALA A 206 1.28 5.59 -8.31
N VAL A 207 0.83 6.58 -7.52
CA VAL A 207 1.57 7.82 -7.31
C VAL A 207 2.71 7.55 -6.33
N SER A 208 3.95 7.88 -6.70
CA SER A 208 5.08 7.76 -5.78
C SER A 208 4.90 8.67 -4.58
N ALA A 209 5.30 8.21 -3.40
CA ALA A 209 5.22 8.96 -2.16
C ALA A 209 6.36 8.60 -1.22
N ASP A 210 6.63 9.46 -0.26
CA ASP A 210 7.45 9.13 0.90
C ASP A 210 6.57 9.12 2.16
N ASP A 211 6.86 8.18 3.04
CA ASP A 211 6.27 8.12 4.38
C ASP A 211 7.09 9.01 5.30
N VAL A 212 6.50 10.12 5.74
CA VAL A 212 7.18 11.16 6.52
C VAL A 212 6.48 11.39 7.85
N MET A 213 7.28 11.72 8.87
CA MET A 213 6.79 12.19 10.17
C MET A 213 6.80 13.73 10.22
N GLN A 214 5.75 14.33 10.78
CA GLN A 214 5.65 15.77 11.05
C GLN A 214 5.20 16.02 12.50
N ALA A 215 5.56 17.16 13.08
CA ALA A 215 5.05 17.53 14.40
C ALA A 215 3.51 17.57 14.39
N TYR A 216 2.87 16.91 15.36
CA TYR A 216 1.41 16.79 15.53
C TYR A 216 0.66 15.96 14.47
N LEU A 217 1.39 15.33 13.54
CA LEU A 217 0.91 14.26 12.66
C LEU A 217 1.97 13.17 12.54
N TYR A 218 1.77 12.06 13.25
CA TYR A 218 2.80 11.05 13.42
C TYR A 218 3.39 10.57 12.09
N ARG A 219 2.57 10.15 11.11
CA ARG A 219 3.05 9.76 9.78
C ARG A 219 2.02 10.08 8.69
N HIS A 220 2.48 10.48 7.51
CA HIS A 220 1.63 10.62 6.32
C HIS A 220 2.38 10.36 5.01
N LEU A 221 1.62 10.06 3.95
CA LEU A 221 2.16 9.80 2.62
C LEU A 221 2.25 11.09 1.80
N VAL A 222 3.46 11.60 1.55
CA VAL A 222 3.68 12.80 0.74
C VAL A 222 3.93 12.40 -0.72
N PRO A 223 3.00 12.72 -1.65
CA PRO A 223 3.19 12.41 -3.06
C PRO A 223 4.40 13.14 -3.65
N THR A 224 5.09 12.46 -4.57
CA THR A 224 6.18 13.02 -5.37
C THR A 224 5.87 12.86 -6.85
N GLN A 225 6.57 13.62 -7.69
CA GLN A 225 6.29 13.63 -9.13
C GLN A 225 6.72 12.35 -9.86
N LYS A 226 7.73 11.63 -9.34
CA LYS A 226 8.33 10.47 -10.04
C LYS A 226 8.89 9.45 -9.05
N LEU A 227 8.63 8.17 -9.32
CA LEU A 227 9.38 7.05 -8.74
C LEU A 227 10.73 6.92 -9.44
N LEU A 228 11.82 7.38 -8.81
CA LEU A 228 13.16 7.32 -9.41
C LEU A 228 13.96 6.15 -8.87
N VAL A 229 14.47 5.32 -9.77
CA VAL A 229 15.30 4.16 -9.42
C VAL A 229 16.69 4.30 -10.04
N SER A 230 17.71 4.26 -9.19
CA SER A 230 19.11 4.24 -9.60
C SER A 230 19.70 2.84 -9.39
N VAL A 231 20.35 2.32 -10.44
CA VAL A 231 21.01 1.00 -10.39
C VAL A 231 22.51 1.18 -10.24
N LYS A 232 23.07 0.71 -9.13
CA LYS A 232 24.51 0.71 -8.91
C LYS A 232 25.17 -0.35 -9.80
N LYS A 233 26.10 0.08 -10.64
CA LYS A 233 26.95 -0.82 -11.44
C LYS A 233 27.71 -1.78 -10.51
N ALA A 234 27.77 -3.03 -10.90
CA ALA A 234 28.56 -4.06 -10.23
C ALA A 234 29.34 -4.86 -11.28
N LYS A 235 30.60 -5.22 -10.96
CA LYS A 235 31.38 -6.14 -11.79
C LYS A 235 30.69 -7.51 -11.90
N TRP A 236 30.05 -7.92 -10.80
CA TRP A 236 29.26 -9.14 -10.70
C TRP A 236 27.86 -8.75 -10.20
N PRO A 237 26.85 -8.70 -11.10
CA PRO A 237 25.47 -8.49 -10.70
C PRO A 237 24.99 -9.57 -9.72
N ALA A 238 23.98 -9.26 -8.92
CA ALA A 238 23.36 -10.26 -8.07
C ALA A 238 22.78 -11.40 -8.95
N PRO A 239 22.88 -12.67 -8.52
CA PRO A 239 22.34 -13.78 -9.29
C PRO A 239 20.81 -13.67 -9.37
N PRO A 240 20.20 -14.14 -10.47
CA PRO A 240 18.75 -14.18 -10.57
C PRO A 240 18.18 -15.08 -9.46
N VAL A 241 17.09 -14.63 -8.85
CA VAL A 241 16.32 -15.38 -7.87
C VAL A 241 14.85 -15.36 -8.32
N ALA A 242 14.18 -16.50 -8.26
CA ALA A 242 12.76 -16.62 -8.58
C ALA A 242 12.08 -17.58 -7.61
N LEU A 243 10.82 -17.31 -7.27
CA LEU A 243 9.97 -18.27 -6.59
C LEU A 243 9.74 -19.49 -7.50
N GLY A 244 9.90 -20.69 -6.95
CA GLY A 244 9.67 -21.96 -7.62
C GLY A 244 8.35 -22.60 -7.21
N GLY A 245 7.74 -23.37 -8.11
CA GLY A 245 6.53 -24.15 -7.82
C GLY A 245 5.20 -23.41 -8.05
N GLY A 246 5.23 -22.14 -8.46
CA GLY A 246 4.06 -21.33 -8.78
C GLY A 246 4.21 -19.89 -8.30
N ASP A 247 3.21 -19.05 -8.57
CA ASP A 247 3.17 -17.65 -8.15
C ASP A 247 2.49 -17.43 -6.79
N LEU A 248 1.94 -18.48 -6.17
CA LEU A 248 1.21 -18.45 -4.90
C LEU A 248 1.61 -19.64 -4.01
N VAL A 249 1.89 -19.37 -2.74
CA VAL A 249 2.19 -20.39 -1.72
C VAL A 249 0.99 -20.53 -0.79
N ARG A 250 0.32 -21.67 -0.85
CA ARG A 250 -0.79 -22.00 0.06
C ARG A 250 -0.25 -22.60 1.36
N ILE A 251 -0.66 -22.03 2.48
CA ILE A 251 -0.24 -22.47 3.82
C ILE A 251 -1.49 -22.87 4.60
N PRO A 252 -1.63 -24.14 5.02
CA PRO A 252 -2.72 -24.51 5.92
C PRO A 252 -2.63 -23.73 7.23
N ALA A 253 -3.76 -23.27 7.77
CA ALA A 253 -3.81 -22.68 9.11
C ALA A 253 -3.22 -23.66 10.14
N GLY A 254 -2.37 -23.19 11.07
CA GLY A 254 -1.62 -24.07 12.00
C GLY A 254 -0.56 -24.97 11.34
N GLY A 255 -0.39 -24.88 10.02
CA GLY A 255 0.42 -25.78 9.22
C GLY A 255 1.73 -25.16 8.73
N THR A 256 2.37 -25.88 7.81
CA THR A 256 3.59 -25.42 7.14
C THR A 256 3.49 -25.58 5.64
N ALA A 257 4.14 -24.69 4.90
CA ALA A 257 4.31 -24.81 3.45
C ALA A 257 5.80 -24.71 3.09
N ARG A 258 6.21 -25.54 2.13
CA ARG A 258 7.58 -25.49 1.60
C ARG A 258 7.67 -24.42 0.51
N VAL A 259 8.69 -23.58 0.61
CA VAL A 259 9.05 -22.58 -0.41
C VAL A 259 10.38 -22.95 -1.05
N LEU A 260 10.47 -22.83 -2.38
CA LEU A 260 11.70 -22.97 -3.14
C LEU A 260 12.04 -21.63 -3.81
N MET A 261 13.22 -21.10 -3.54
CA MET A 261 13.81 -19.96 -4.22
C MET A 261 14.86 -20.46 -5.20
N LYS A 262 14.51 -20.49 -6.48
CA LYS A 262 15.39 -20.91 -7.57
C LYS A 262 16.48 -19.87 -7.79
N THR A 263 17.73 -20.28 -7.68
CA THR A 263 18.88 -19.41 -7.91
C THR A 263 20.13 -20.22 -8.20
N ARG A 264 21.19 -19.55 -8.67
CA ARG A 264 22.48 -20.19 -8.89
C ARG A 264 23.13 -20.51 -7.54
N ILE A 265 23.49 -21.78 -7.34
CA ILE A 265 24.24 -22.20 -6.15
C ILE A 265 25.64 -21.58 -6.18
N THR A 266 25.95 -20.80 -5.15
CA THR A 266 27.26 -20.18 -4.94
C THR A 266 27.77 -20.53 -3.54
N ALA A 267 29.08 -20.39 -3.30
CA ALA A 267 29.65 -20.57 -1.96
C ALA A 267 29.00 -19.63 -0.93
N THR A 268 28.60 -18.43 -1.36
CA THR A 268 27.92 -17.44 -0.51
C THR A 268 26.55 -17.91 -0.05
N LEU A 269 25.80 -18.63 -0.90
CA LEU A 269 24.47 -19.14 -0.58
C LEU A 269 24.48 -20.09 0.63
N LYS A 270 25.58 -20.84 0.81
CA LYS A 270 25.75 -21.78 1.94
C LYS A 270 25.93 -21.10 3.30
N GLN A 271 26.18 -19.79 3.32
CA GLN A 271 26.44 -19.00 4.53
C GLN A 271 25.34 -17.97 4.80
N MET A 272 24.20 -18.09 4.12
CA MET A 272 23.08 -17.18 4.25
C MET A 272 22.13 -17.62 5.37
N HIS A 273 21.69 -16.65 6.15
CA HIS A 273 20.59 -16.76 7.10
C HIS A 273 19.40 -15.99 6.54
N LEU A 274 18.21 -16.58 6.59
CA LEU A 274 16.98 -15.92 6.15
C LEU A 274 16.16 -15.48 7.35
N GLN A 275 15.46 -14.36 7.19
CA GLN A 275 14.48 -13.86 8.14
C GLN A 275 13.33 -13.22 7.37
N LEU A 276 12.11 -13.34 7.91
CA LEU A 276 10.98 -12.56 7.40
C LEU A 276 11.18 -11.08 7.76
N ASN A 277 10.92 -10.19 6.82
CA ASN A 277 10.93 -8.74 7.01
C ASN A 277 9.48 -8.30 7.18
N GLU A 278 9.17 -7.73 8.36
CA GLU A 278 7.82 -7.27 8.75
C GLU A 278 6.72 -8.31 8.47
N PRO A 279 6.87 -9.59 8.90
CA PRO A 279 5.80 -10.55 8.73
C PRO A 279 4.59 -10.16 9.57
N PRO A 280 3.38 -10.53 9.15
CA PRO A 280 2.24 -10.55 10.05
C PRO A 280 2.50 -11.42 11.28
N ASP A 281 1.80 -11.12 12.38
CA ASP A 281 1.90 -11.87 13.63
C ASP A 281 1.57 -13.36 13.43
N GLY A 282 2.33 -14.24 14.10
CA GLY A 282 2.16 -15.70 14.02
C GLY A 282 2.67 -16.35 12.73
N VAL A 283 3.34 -15.61 11.84
CA VAL A 283 4.02 -16.16 10.66
C VAL A 283 5.52 -16.27 10.92
N SER A 284 6.09 -17.45 10.68
CA SER A 284 7.52 -17.71 10.87
C SER A 284 8.16 -18.48 9.72
N LEU A 285 9.50 -18.42 9.64
CA LEU A 285 10.32 -19.10 8.64
C LEU A 285 11.35 -19.99 9.33
N HIS A 286 11.46 -21.25 8.88
CA HIS A 286 12.39 -22.24 9.43
C HIS A 286 12.94 -23.19 8.35
N ASP A 287 13.81 -24.13 8.75
CA ASP A 287 14.37 -25.20 7.91
C ASP A 287 15.02 -24.74 6.60
N VAL A 288 15.81 -23.67 6.68
CA VAL A 288 16.56 -23.14 5.53
C VAL A 288 17.62 -24.16 5.09
N THR A 289 17.52 -24.63 3.85
CA THR A 289 18.40 -25.64 3.26
C THR A 289 18.79 -25.27 1.84
N VAL A 290 20.05 -25.50 1.48
CA VAL A 290 20.51 -25.37 0.09
C VAL A 290 20.20 -26.68 -0.64
N VAL A 291 19.48 -26.59 -1.75
CA VAL A 291 19.08 -27.72 -2.60
C VAL A 291 19.66 -27.53 -4.01
N PRO A 292 19.70 -28.55 -4.88
CA PRO A 292 20.32 -28.43 -6.21
C PRO A 292 19.78 -27.27 -7.07
N GLU A 293 18.49 -26.94 -6.92
CA GLU A 293 17.81 -25.88 -7.68
C GLU A 293 17.89 -24.48 -7.04
N GLY A 294 18.37 -24.36 -5.81
CA GLY A 294 18.41 -23.08 -5.10
C GLY A 294 18.36 -23.22 -3.58
N LEU A 295 17.47 -22.44 -2.95
CA LEU A 295 17.27 -22.41 -1.50
C LEU A 295 15.85 -22.86 -1.17
N ALA A 296 15.70 -23.86 -0.31
CA ALA A 296 14.40 -24.28 0.20
C ALA A 296 14.26 -23.89 1.68
N PHE A 297 13.07 -23.52 2.09
CA PHE A 297 12.72 -23.26 3.49
C PHE A 297 11.24 -23.55 3.72
N ARG A 298 10.81 -23.53 4.97
CA ARG A 298 9.40 -23.67 5.34
C ARG A 298 8.87 -22.37 5.94
N LEU A 299 7.65 -22.04 5.56
CA LEU A 299 6.83 -21.05 6.23
C LEU A 299 5.87 -21.80 7.16
N LYS A 300 5.65 -21.26 8.37
CA LYS A 300 4.67 -21.75 9.34
C LYS A 300 3.73 -20.64 9.71
N VAL A 301 2.46 -21.00 9.87
CA VAL A 301 1.40 -20.14 10.39
C VAL A 301 0.88 -20.81 11.65
N ASP A 302 0.81 -20.08 12.76
CA ASP A 302 0.23 -20.62 13.99
C ASP A 302 -1.30 -20.78 13.87
N GLU A 303 -1.89 -21.70 14.65
CA GLU A 303 -3.27 -22.23 14.44
C GLU A 303 -4.35 -21.15 14.36
N ASP A 304 -4.20 -20.07 15.12
CA ASP A 304 -5.15 -18.95 15.18
C ASP A 304 -4.54 -17.60 14.74
N ALA A 305 -3.37 -17.62 14.10
CA ALA A 305 -2.68 -16.39 13.71
C ALA A 305 -3.45 -15.61 12.63
N MET A 306 -4.12 -16.33 11.73
CA MET A 306 -4.78 -15.76 10.56
C MET A 306 -6.02 -16.55 10.17
N PRO A 307 -7.08 -15.87 9.71
CA PRO A 307 -8.24 -16.56 9.17
C PRO A 307 -7.91 -17.22 7.83
N SER A 308 -8.67 -18.27 7.47
CA SER A 308 -8.62 -18.82 6.12
C SER A 308 -9.10 -17.79 5.10
N GLY A 309 -8.49 -17.78 3.92
CA GLY A 309 -8.67 -16.76 2.89
C GLY A 309 -7.79 -15.53 3.10
N PHE A 310 -7.01 -15.45 4.18
CA PHE A 310 -6.03 -14.38 4.33
C PHE A 310 -4.96 -14.49 3.23
N GLU A 311 -4.73 -13.39 2.53
CA GLU A 311 -3.74 -13.27 1.47
C GLU A 311 -2.81 -12.09 1.72
N ASP A 312 -1.52 -12.27 1.43
CA ASP A 312 -0.50 -11.23 1.53
C ASP A 312 0.74 -11.59 0.70
N ASN A 313 1.75 -10.73 0.70
CA ASN A 313 3.10 -11.06 0.29
C ASN A 313 4.02 -11.11 1.51
N LEU A 314 4.80 -12.18 1.62
CA LEU A 314 5.91 -12.23 2.57
C LEU A 314 7.22 -11.78 1.91
N ILE A 315 7.94 -10.90 2.61
CA ILE A 315 9.29 -10.48 2.22
C ILE A 315 10.31 -11.25 3.05
N VAL A 316 11.26 -11.89 2.38
CA VAL A 316 12.37 -12.59 3.04
C VAL A 316 13.64 -11.79 2.81
N GLU A 317 14.32 -11.43 3.89
CA GLU A 317 15.63 -10.80 3.84
C GLU A 317 16.72 -11.81 4.13
N ALA A 318 17.77 -11.77 3.31
CA ALA A 318 18.94 -12.60 3.46
C ALA A 318 20.05 -11.83 4.18
N PHE A 319 20.71 -12.51 5.10
CA PHE A 319 21.81 -11.97 5.87
C PHE A 319 23.01 -12.89 5.81
N ARG A 320 24.19 -12.31 5.98
CA ARG A 320 25.41 -13.06 6.24
C ARG A 320 26.08 -12.53 7.49
N GLU A 321 26.69 -13.45 8.21
CA GLU A 321 27.51 -13.13 9.36
C GLU A 321 28.97 -13.30 9.02
N TYR A 322 29.82 -12.38 9.48
CA TYR A 322 31.26 -12.48 9.36
C TYR A 322 31.94 -11.89 10.58
N THR A 323 33.10 -12.43 10.94
CA THR A 323 33.96 -11.84 11.97
C THR A 323 35.09 -11.09 11.27
N PRO A 324 35.24 -9.76 11.47
CA PRO A 324 36.38 -9.01 10.95
C PRO A 324 37.72 -9.62 11.40
N LYS A 325 38.79 -9.39 10.64
CA LYS A 325 40.14 -9.78 11.08
C LYS A 325 40.52 -9.00 12.34
N GLN A 326 41.19 -9.67 13.29
CA GLN A 326 41.80 -9.04 14.46
C GLN A 326 42.76 -7.94 14.00
N GLN A 327 42.64 -6.75 14.59
CA GLN A 327 43.61 -5.67 14.42
C GLN A 327 44.48 -5.60 15.67
N GLU A 328 45.79 -5.46 15.47
CA GLU A 328 46.75 -5.32 16.56
C GLU A 328 46.44 -4.05 17.39
N GLY A 329 46.48 -4.18 18.72
CA GLY A 329 46.13 -3.09 19.63
C GLY A 329 44.63 -2.76 19.76
N LYS A 330 43.72 -3.52 19.11
CA LYS A 330 42.27 -3.34 19.24
C LYS A 330 41.57 -4.49 19.96
N PRO A 331 40.38 -4.25 20.56
CA PRO A 331 39.55 -5.32 21.13
C PRO A 331 39.24 -6.42 20.10
N ALA A 332 38.93 -7.62 20.62
CA ALA A 332 38.54 -8.75 19.79
C ALA A 332 37.38 -8.40 18.84
N PRO A 333 37.46 -8.71 17.55
CA PRO A 333 36.45 -8.36 16.58
C PRO A 333 35.15 -9.12 16.88
N GLN A 334 34.07 -8.37 17.06
CA GLN A 334 32.74 -8.95 17.22
C GLN A 334 32.20 -9.45 15.89
N LYS A 335 31.40 -10.53 15.95
CA LYS A 335 30.66 -11.05 14.81
C LYS A 335 29.70 -9.97 14.31
N ARG A 336 29.73 -9.68 13.01
CA ARG A 336 28.88 -8.68 12.37
C ARG A 336 27.91 -9.37 11.44
N ARG A 337 26.65 -8.94 11.47
CA ARG A 337 25.61 -9.33 10.52
C ARG A 337 25.41 -8.20 9.53
N TYR A 338 25.33 -8.53 8.25
CA TYR A 338 24.99 -7.55 7.21
C TYR A 338 23.94 -8.11 6.25
N SER A 339 23.07 -7.24 5.79
CA SER A 339 22.04 -7.57 4.80
C SER A 339 22.69 -7.86 3.44
N MET A 340 22.24 -8.94 2.80
CA MET A 340 22.52 -9.28 1.42
C MET A 340 21.41 -8.82 0.47
N GLY A 341 20.37 -8.18 0.98
CA GLY A 341 19.16 -7.81 0.25
C GLY A 341 18.01 -8.78 0.48
N VAL A 342 16.90 -8.53 -0.20
CA VAL A 342 15.68 -9.34 -0.09
C VAL A 342 15.56 -10.33 -1.25
N LEU A 343 14.73 -11.36 -1.07
CA LEU A 343 14.28 -12.27 -2.11
C LEU A 343 13.05 -11.70 -2.82
N PRO A 344 12.61 -12.25 -3.97
CA PRO A 344 11.33 -11.88 -4.55
C PRO A 344 10.20 -12.06 -3.54
N ALA A 345 9.23 -11.14 -3.53
CA ALA A 345 8.00 -11.25 -2.76
C ALA A 345 7.35 -12.63 -2.98
N ILE A 346 6.84 -13.22 -1.90
CA ILE A 346 6.20 -14.52 -1.88
C ILE A 346 4.71 -14.30 -1.63
N PRO A 347 3.86 -14.34 -2.66
CA PRO A 347 2.42 -14.31 -2.44
C PRO A 347 2.00 -15.55 -1.66
N ILE A 348 1.19 -15.36 -0.62
CA ILE A 348 0.65 -16.42 0.23
C ILE A 348 -0.88 -16.38 0.26
N GLU A 349 -1.47 -17.53 0.54
CA GLU A 349 -2.90 -17.70 0.86
C GLU A 349 -2.99 -18.68 2.05
N ILE A 350 -3.73 -18.31 3.09
CA ILE A 350 -4.03 -19.20 4.22
C ILE A 350 -5.23 -20.06 3.88
N VAL A 351 -5.03 -21.37 3.81
CA VAL A 351 -6.09 -22.32 3.45
C VAL A 351 -6.57 -23.08 4.69
N GLN A 352 -7.82 -23.56 4.65
CA GLN A 352 -8.30 -24.51 5.66
C GLN A 352 -7.43 -25.76 5.64
N GLN A 353 -7.26 -26.37 6.83
CA GLN A 353 -6.50 -27.62 6.99
C GLN A 353 -7.10 -28.78 6.21
#